data_AF-A0AAV2R688-F1
#
_entry.id   AF-A0AAV2R688-F1
#
_cell.length_a   1.000
_cell.length_b   1.000
_cell.length_c   1.000
_cell.angle_alpha   90.00
_cell.angle_beta   90.00
_cell.angle_gamma   90.00
#
_symmetry.space_group_name_H-M   'P 1'
#
loop_
_entity.id
_entity.type
_entity.pdbx_description
1 polymer ?
#
loop_
_entity_poly.entity_id
_entity_poly.type
_entity_poly.pdbx_seq_one_letter_code
_entity_poly.pdbx_strand_id
1 'polypeptide(L)'
;IMLIGALSSIFGALIYQLRVQSDVSEDSGLVWEIVLGLAVIIDGFSLTCALAPHNLAEKTLVVVVSLLPRLIPFTFAFCLVFQGFACLGWAVLGPYNFRFSSFGSTCEMLFSLMNGDDVFATIRETEAPMQMFGYIYISTFITVFSFVLLFFSLDFMTTFFEVMVSDSFSSVRSSSSKYDRSS
;
A
#
# COMPACT_ATOMS: atom_id res chain seq x y z
N ILE A 1 20.55 0.03 -2.27
CA ILE A 1 19.38 0.69 -1.65
C ILE A 1 19.82 1.53 -0.45
N MET A 2 20.46 0.95 0.58
CA MET A 2 21.00 1.69 1.73
C MET A 2 21.96 2.85 1.37
N LEU A 3 22.87 2.63 0.41
CA LEU A 3 23.82 3.67 0.00
C LEU A 3 23.14 4.84 -0.75
N ILE A 4 22.03 4.58 -1.45
CA ILE A 4 21.26 5.58 -2.18
C ILE A 4 20.46 6.46 -1.20
N GLY A 5 19.83 5.83 -0.20
CA GLY A 5 19.12 6.55 0.86
C GLY A 5 20.06 7.43 1.69
N ALA A 6 21.20 6.89 2.13
CA ALA A 6 22.19 7.63 2.90
C ALA A 6 22.74 8.84 2.13
N LEU A 7 23.04 8.69 0.83
CA LEU A 7 23.47 9.79 -0.02
C LEU A 7 22.37 10.85 -0.19
N SER A 8 21.12 10.43 -0.37
CA SER A 8 19.97 11.34 -0.46
C SER A 8 19.74 12.12 0.84
N SER A 9 19.91 11.48 1.99
CA SER A 9 19.75 12.06 3.32
C SER A 9 20.86 13.08 3.62
N ILE A 10 22.12 12.73 3.32
CA ILE A 10 23.28 13.64 3.46
C ILE A 10 23.11 14.86 2.53
N PHE A 11 22.72 14.64 1.27
CA PHE A 11 22.52 15.71 0.30
C PHE A 11 21.36 16.64 0.72
N GLY A 12 20.21 16.07 1.11
CA GLY A 12 19.06 16.86 1.59
C GLY A 12 19.40 17.66 2.85
N ALA A 13 20.14 17.08 3.79
CA ALA A 13 20.52 17.74 5.04
C ALA A 13 21.54 18.87 4.79
N LEU A 14 22.49 18.65 3.88
CA LEU A 14 23.47 19.66 3.49
C LEU A 14 22.79 20.89 2.87
N ILE A 15 21.89 20.68 1.90
CA ILE A 15 21.17 21.77 1.23
C ILE A 15 20.26 22.51 2.21
N TYR A 16 19.58 21.79 3.12
CA TYR A 16 18.77 22.39 4.17
C TYR A 16 19.61 23.29 5.09
N GLN A 17 20.78 22.81 5.55
CA GLN A 17 21.70 23.58 6.40
C GLN A 17 22.25 24.82 5.69
N LEU A 18 22.64 24.69 4.42
CA LEU A 18 23.10 25.82 3.61
C LEU A 18 22.00 26.88 3.42
N ARG A 19 20.75 26.45 3.27
CA ARG A 19 19.60 27.34 3.20
C ARG A 19 19.35 28.06 4.52
N VAL A 20 19.28 27.34 5.64
CA VAL A 20 19.05 27.90 6.97
C VAL A 20 20.10 28.95 7.33
N GLN A 21 21.35 28.77 6.89
CA GLN A 21 22.40 29.78 7.07
C GLN A 21 22.29 31.00 6.16
N SER A 22 21.56 30.91 5.05
CA SER A 22 21.50 31.95 4.02
C SER A 22 20.29 32.90 4.10
N ASP A 23 19.37 32.67 5.05
CA ASP A 23 18.15 33.50 5.25
C ASP A 23 17.27 33.66 3.98
N VAL A 24 17.39 32.71 3.03
CA VAL A 24 16.70 32.76 1.73
C VAL A 24 15.26 32.25 1.86
N SER A 25 14.31 33.19 1.86
CA SER A 25 12.85 33.12 1.60
C SER A 25 12.14 31.76 1.72
N GLU A 26 11.11 31.70 2.58
CA GLU A 26 10.33 30.52 3.02
C GLU A 26 9.71 29.65 1.91
N ASP A 27 9.30 30.21 0.76
CA ASP A 27 8.44 29.51 -0.22
C ASP A 27 9.05 28.27 -0.91
N SER A 28 10.37 28.09 -0.85
CA SER A 28 11.04 26.89 -1.42
C SER A 28 11.58 25.93 -0.35
N GLY A 29 11.28 26.15 0.93
CA GLY A 29 11.68 25.27 2.05
C GLY A 29 10.98 23.91 1.99
N LEU A 30 9.70 23.91 1.61
CA LEU A 30 8.84 22.72 1.58
C LEU A 30 9.38 21.60 0.68
N VAL A 31 10.00 21.92 -0.45
CA VAL A 31 10.57 20.91 -1.35
C VAL A 31 11.70 20.13 -0.66
N TRP A 32 12.56 20.84 0.08
CA TRP A 32 13.70 20.21 0.76
C TRP A 32 13.29 19.43 1.99
N GLU A 33 12.26 19.90 2.71
CA GLU A 33 11.63 19.15 3.80
C GLU A 33 11.00 17.84 3.30
N ILE A 34 10.31 17.87 2.15
CA ILE A 34 9.77 16.67 1.50
C ILE A 34 10.90 15.72 1.09
N VAL A 35 11.96 16.24 0.44
CA VAL A 35 13.10 15.41 0.01
C VAL A 35 13.79 14.76 1.20
N LEU A 36 13.98 15.50 2.30
CA LEU A 36 14.51 14.98 3.55
C LEU A 36 13.59 13.91 4.17
N GLY A 37 12.29 14.16 4.24
CA GLY A 37 11.30 13.21 4.75
C GLY A 37 11.29 11.92 3.94
N LEU A 38 11.29 12.02 2.61
CA LEU A 38 11.36 10.86 1.71
C LEU A 38 12.67 10.08 1.88
N ALA A 39 13.81 10.77 2.05
CA ALA A 39 15.09 10.12 2.28
C ALA A 39 15.09 9.29 3.57
N VAL A 40 14.55 9.83 4.67
CA VAL A 40 14.44 9.10 5.94
C VAL A 40 13.53 7.87 5.81
N ILE A 41 12.43 7.96 5.05
CA ILE A 41 11.55 6.81 4.78
C ILE A 41 12.31 5.72 4.00
N ILE A 42 13.09 6.10 2.97
CA ILE A 42 13.92 5.18 2.19
C ILE A 42 14.99 4.52 3.06
N ASP A 43 15.62 5.28 3.95
CA ASP A 43 16.62 4.76 4.89
C ASP A 43 16.02 3.76 5.88
N GLY A 44 14.83 4.07 6.42
CA GLY A 44 14.08 3.15 7.27
C GLY A 44 13.78 1.83 6.57
N PHE A 45 13.26 1.89 5.33
CA PHE A 45 13.02 0.71 4.52
C PHE A 45 14.31 -0.06 4.21
N SER A 46 15.38 0.65 3.86
CA SER A 46 16.70 0.07 3.59
C SER A 46 17.25 -0.71 4.78
N LEU A 47 17.07 -0.17 5.99
CA LEU A 47 17.50 -0.80 7.23
C LEU A 47 16.67 -2.05 7.51
N THR A 48 15.35 -2.01 7.31
CA THR A 48 14.49 -3.20 7.45
C THR A 48 14.92 -4.32 6.50
N CYS A 49 15.22 -4.00 5.23
CA CYS A 49 15.72 -4.98 4.28
C CYS A 49 17.11 -5.52 4.66
N ALA A 50 17.98 -4.71 5.25
CA ALA A 50 19.32 -5.13 5.66
C ALA A 50 19.33 -5.99 6.91
N LEU A 51 18.37 -5.78 7.82
CA LEU A 51 18.19 -6.60 9.03
C LEU A 51 17.41 -7.89 8.74
N ALA A 52 16.67 -7.96 7.63
CA ALA A 52 15.97 -9.16 7.23
C ALA A 52 16.98 -10.30 6.94
N PRO A 53 16.72 -11.53 7.42
CA PRO A 53 17.54 -12.68 7.07
C PRO A 53 17.61 -12.82 5.55
N HIS A 54 18.81 -12.95 4.99
CA HIS A 54 19.06 -12.98 3.53
C HIS A 54 18.09 -13.94 2.80
N ASN A 55 17.95 -15.15 3.34
CA ASN A 55 17.11 -16.19 2.76
C ASN A 55 15.61 -15.86 2.81
N LEU A 56 15.16 -15.02 3.75
CA LEU A 56 13.75 -14.65 3.88
C LEU A 56 13.41 -13.45 2.98
N ALA A 57 14.32 -12.49 2.88
CA ALA A 57 14.15 -11.32 2.00
C ALA A 57 14.07 -11.73 0.53
N GLU A 58 14.97 -12.62 0.08
CA GLU A 58 14.98 -13.13 -1.29
C GLU A 58 13.69 -13.90 -1.62
N LYS A 59 13.25 -14.79 -0.73
CA LYS A 59 12.02 -15.57 -0.93
C LYS A 59 10.78 -14.69 -0.97
N THR A 60 10.70 -13.69 -0.10
CA THR A 60 9.59 -12.74 -0.08
C THR A 60 9.54 -11.93 -1.38
N LEU A 61 10.70 -11.50 -1.89
CA LEU A 61 10.79 -10.81 -3.17
C LEU A 61 10.32 -11.69 -4.33
N VAL A 62 10.74 -12.96 -4.38
CA VAL A 62 10.31 -13.93 -5.40
C VAL A 62 8.80 -14.14 -5.35
N VAL A 63 8.21 -14.24 -4.16
CA VAL A 63 6.75 -14.37 -3.98
C VAL A 63 6.03 -13.14 -4.51
N VAL A 64 6.47 -11.94 -4.14
CA VAL A 64 5.87 -10.68 -4.61
C VAL A 64 5.94 -10.58 -6.14
N VAL A 65 7.11 -10.84 -6.75
CA VAL A 65 7.27 -10.80 -8.21
C VAL A 65 6.42 -11.85 -8.91
N SER A 66 6.28 -13.04 -8.33
CA SER A 66 5.44 -14.11 -8.87
C SER A 66 3.94 -13.77 -8.80
N LEU A 67 3.53 -12.96 -7.82
CA LEU A 67 2.16 -12.49 -7.67
C LEU A 67 1.82 -11.35 -8.62
N LEU A 68 2.75 -10.44 -8.92
CA LEU A 68 2.51 -9.26 -9.78
C LEU A 68 1.63 -9.53 -11.03
N PRO A 69 1.90 -10.52 -11.89
CA PRO A 69 1.07 -10.78 -13.07
C PRO A 69 -0.36 -11.22 -12.74
N ARG A 70 -0.57 -11.87 -11.59
CA ARG A 70 -1.90 -12.25 -11.08
C ARG A 70 -2.62 -11.04 -10.46
N LEU A 71 -1.88 -10.15 -9.82
CA LEU A 71 -2.43 -8.99 -9.11
C LEU A 71 -2.83 -7.85 -10.03
N ILE A 72 -2.04 -7.54 -11.07
CA ILE A 72 -2.33 -6.41 -11.98
C ILE A 72 -3.79 -6.40 -12.50
N PRO A 73 -4.32 -7.50 -13.09
CA PRO A 73 -5.70 -7.50 -13.57
C PRO A 73 -6.73 -7.42 -12.44
N PHE A 74 -6.43 -8.03 -11.28
CA PHE A 74 -7.29 -7.97 -10.11
C PHE A 74 -7.37 -6.56 -9.51
N THR A 75 -6.22 -5.90 -9.36
CA THR A 75 -6.10 -4.50 -8.93
C THR A 75 -6.81 -3.57 -9.92
N PHE A 76 -6.69 -3.81 -11.23
CA PHE A 76 -7.41 -3.02 -12.22
C PHE A 76 -8.93 -3.17 -12.08
N ALA A 77 -9.43 -4.41 -11.95
CA ALA A 77 -10.86 -4.66 -11.71
C ALA A 77 -11.34 -4.01 -10.41
N PHE A 78 -10.52 -4.08 -9.36
CA PHE A 78 -10.78 -3.43 -8.08
C PHE A 78 -10.86 -1.90 -8.21
N CYS A 79 -9.95 -1.27 -8.96
CA CYS A 79 -10.00 0.17 -9.23
C CYS A 79 -11.30 0.57 -9.94
N LEU A 80 -11.79 -0.24 -10.90
CA LEU A 80 -13.06 0.04 -11.58
C LEU A 80 -14.26 -0.04 -10.62
N VAL A 81 -14.29 -1.04 -9.74
CA VAL A 81 -15.33 -1.16 -8.70
C VAL A 81 -15.26 0.03 -7.74
N PHE A 82 -14.06 0.39 -7.26
CA PHE A 82 -13.84 1.54 -6.41
C PHE A 82 -14.33 2.84 -7.05
N GLN A 83 -14.00 3.07 -8.32
CA GLN A 83 -14.46 4.23 -9.06
C GLN A 83 -15.99 4.22 -9.23
N GLY A 84 -16.61 3.07 -9.43
CA GLY A 84 -18.07 2.92 -9.46
C GLY A 84 -18.73 3.35 -8.14
N PHE A 85 -18.19 2.90 -7.01
CA PHE A 85 -18.62 3.36 -5.69
C PHE A 85 -18.37 4.86 -5.50
N ALA A 86 -17.18 5.36 -5.85
CA ALA A 86 -16.87 6.79 -5.73
C ALA A 86 -17.82 7.67 -6.56
N CYS A 87 -18.15 7.27 -7.80
CA CYS A 87 -19.14 7.95 -8.62
C CYS A 87 -20.54 7.92 -7.99
N LEU A 88 -20.97 6.75 -7.47
CA LEU A 88 -22.28 6.60 -6.83
C LEU A 88 -22.39 7.41 -5.53
N GLY A 89 -21.39 7.34 -4.67
CA GLY A 89 -21.32 8.10 -3.42
C GLY A 89 -21.31 9.60 -3.68
N TRP A 90 -20.48 10.07 -4.61
CA TRP A 90 -20.44 11.48 -4.99
C TRP A 90 -21.79 11.97 -5.55
N ALA A 91 -22.39 11.22 -6.47
CA ALA A 91 -23.63 11.62 -7.14
C ALA A 91 -24.86 11.60 -6.20
N VAL A 92 -24.95 10.60 -5.31
CA VAL A 92 -26.14 10.37 -4.48
C VAL A 92 -26.00 10.98 -3.08
N LEU A 93 -24.85 10.81 -2.43
CA LEU A 93 -24.61 11.28 -1.06
C LEU A 93 -23.99 12.69 -1.00
N GLY A 94 -23.44 13.20 -2.11
CA GLY A 94 -22.79 14.51 -2.17
C GLY A 94 -23.64 15.68 -1.66
N PRO A 95 -24.93 15.79 -2.00
CA PRO A 95 -25.79 16.86 -1.47
C PRO A 95 -26.11 16.74 0.02
N TYR A 96 -25.94 15.55 0.62
CA TYR A 96 -26.41 15.23 1.97
C TYR A 96 -25.27 15.03 2.98
N ASN A 97 -24.02 15.02 2.52
CA ASN A 97 -22.85 14.83 3.37
C ASN A 97 -21.62 15.53 2.76
N PHE A 98 -21.00 16.42 3.54
CA PHE A 98 -19.82 17.20 3.14
C PHE A 98 -18.64 16.33 2.68
N ARG A 99 -18.43 15.14 3.26
CA ARG A 99 -17.34 14.21 2.88
C ARG A 99 -17.49 13.74 1.43
N PHE A 100 -18.72 13.71 0.92
CA PHE A 100 -19.04 13.36 -0.46
C PHE A 100 -19.21 14.56 -1.40
N SER A 101 -18.89 15.78 -0.97
CA SER A 101 -19.16 17.00 -1.75
C SER A 101 -18.39 17.06 -3.08
N SER A 102 -17.20 16.48 -3.13
CA SER A 102 -16.37 16.38 -4.34
C SER A 102 -15.99 14.93 -4.62
N PHE A 103 -15.64 14.64 -5.88
CA PHE A 103 -15.13 13.32 -6.23
C PHE A 103 -13.83 12.97 -5.48
N GLY A 104 -12.94 13.94 -5.28
CA GLY A 104 -11.69 13.75 -4.53
C GLY A 104 -11.94 13.43 -3.06
N SER A 105 -12.77 14.22 -2.37
CA SER A 105 -13.13 13.96 -0.98
C SER A 105 -13.88 12.64 -0.79
N THR A 106 -14.70 12.25 -1.77
CA THR A 106 -15.36 10.94 -1.80
C THR A 106 -14.34 9.80 -1.87
N CYS A 107 -13.32 9.92 -2.71
CA CYS A 107 -12.24 8.94 -2.80
C CYS A 107 -11.43 8.85 -1.50
N GLU A 108 -11.08 9.99 -0.89
CA GLU A 108 -10.39 10.04 0.41
C GLU A 108 -11.21 9.35 1.51
N MET A 109 -12.51 9.64 1.55
CA MET A 109 -13.42 9.04 2.50
C MET A 109 -13.57 7.52 2.31
N LEU A 110 -13.75 7.06 1.07
CA LEU A 110 -13.83 5.62 0.76
C LEU A 110 -12.49 4.92 1.06
N PHE A 111 -11.36 5.58 0.85
CA PHE A 111 -10.05 5.06 1.22
C PHE A 111 -9.89 4.94 2.74
N SER A 112 -10.33 5.94 3.52
CA SER A 112 -10.37 5.88 4.98
C SER A 112 -11.28 4.74 5.48
N LEU A 113 -12.50 4.61 4.93
CA LEU A 113 -13.42 3.50 5.23
C LEU A 113 -12.82 2.13 4.94
N MET A 114 -12.08 1.99 3.84
CA MET A 114 -11.41 0.74 3.47
C MET A 114 -10.36 0.33 4.51
N ASN A 115 -9.73 1.30 5.18
CA ASN A 115 -8.82 1.08 6.31
C ASN A 115 -9.57 0.88 7.65
N GLY A 116 -10.90 0.94 7.66
CA GLY A 116 -11.74 0.75 8.84
C GLY A 116 -11.94 2.01 9.68
N ASP A 117 -11.63 3.19 9.14
CA ASP A 117 -11.72 4.46 9.83
C ASP A 117 -13.07 5.18 9.59
N ASP A 118 -13.50 6.00 10.56
CA ASP A 118 -14.62 6.96 10.47
C ASP A 118 -16.01 6.46 9.98
N VAL A 119 -16.30 5.15 10.06
CA VAL A 119 -17.59 4.55 9.61
C VAL A 119 -18.79 5.20 10.31
N PHE A 120 -18.73 5.33 11.64
CA PHE A 120 -19.83 5.84 12.45
C PHE A 120 -20.01 7.36 12.31
N ALA A 121 -18.90 8.11 12.20
CA ALA A 121 -18.91 9.56 12.03
C ALA A 121 -19.63 9.94 10.72
N THR A 122 -19.27 9.26 9.62
CA THR A 122 -19.87 9.50 8.31
C THR A 122 -21.39 9.32 8.29
N ILE A 123 -21.91 8.27 8.94
CA ILE A 123 -23.36 8.00 8.96
C ILE A 123 -24.12 9.10 9.70
N ARG A 124 -23.57 9.61 10.81
CA ARG A 124 -24.21 10.67 11.61
C ARG A 124 -24.16 12.04 10.95
N GLU A 125 -23.14 12.28 10.14
CA GLU A 125 -22.98 13.51 9.35
C GLU A 125 -23.90 13.54 8.11
N THR A 126 -24.54 12.41 7.76
CA THR A 126 -25.49 12.34 6.65
C THR A 126 -26.88 12.80 7.10
N GLU A 127 -27.57 13.59 6.28
CA GLU A 127 -28.93 14.04 6.60
C GLU A 127 -29.95 12.89 6.74
N ALA A 128 -30.89 13.03 7.68
CA ALA A 128 -31.87 12.02 8.08
C ALA A 128 -32.59 11.26 6.93
N PRO A 129 -33.06 11.89 5.83
CA PRO A 129 -33.75 11.15 4.77
C PRO A 129 -32.82 10.17 4.02
N MET A 130 -31.50 10.38 4.04
CA MET A 130 -30.53 9.58 3.30
C MET A 130 -29.64 8.70 4.20
N GLN A 131 -29.77 8.79 5.53
CA GLN A 131 -28.98 8.01 6.48
C GLN A 131 -29.08 6.49 6.29
N MET A 132 -30.28 5.97 6.03
CA MET A 132 -30.48 4.54 5.82
C MET A 132 -29.80 4.07 4.52
N PHE A 133 -29.88 4.88 3.46
CA PHE A 133 -29.18 4.60 2.21
C PHE A 133 -27.66 4.66 2.41
N GLY A 134 -27.16 5.68 3.12
CA GLY A 134 -25.75 5.80 3.49
C GLY A 134 -25.25 4.60 4.28
N TYR A 135 -26.04 4.09 5.24
CA TYR A 135 -25.71 2.88 6.00
C TYR A 135 -25.56 1.65 5.10
N ILE A 136 -26.52 1.43 4.19
CA ILE A 136 -26.50 0.31 3.26
C ILE A 136 -25.31 0.44 2.28
N TYR A 137 -25.10 1.65 1.76
CA TYR A 137 -24.02 1.96 0.83
C TYR A 137 -22.64 1.68 1.46
N ILE A 138 -22.36 2.25 2.64
CA ILE A 138 -21.10 2.07 3.36
C ILE A 138 -20.91 0.61 3.77
N SER A 139 -21.95 -0.04 4.28
CA SER A 139 -21.88 -1.46 4.67
C SER A 139 -21.58 -2.36 3.48
N THR A 140 -22.20 -2.10 2.32
CA THR A 140 -21.95 -2.85 1.08
C THR A 140 -20.53 -2.60 0.59
N PHE A 141 -20.06 -1.36 0.61
CA PHE A 141 -18.70 -1.00 0.25
C PHE A 141 -17.69 -1.75 1.13
N ILE A 142 -17.76 -1.61 2.45
CA ILE A 142 -16.83 -2.27 3.38
C ILE A 142 -16.85 -3.78 3.19
N THR A 143 -18.03 -4.38 3.03
CA THR A 143 -18.18 -5.83 2.84
C THR A 143 -17.50 -6.29 1.56
N VAL A 144 -17.81 -5.67 0.42
CA VAL A 144 -17.22 -6.04 -0.88
C VAL A 144 -15.69 -5.88 -0.84
N PHE A 145 -15.20 -4.77 -0.30
CA PHE A 145 -13.76 -4.50 -0.22
C PHE A 145 -13.04 -5.45 0.73
N SER A 146 -13.66 -5.76 1.88
CA SER A 146 -13.11 -6.72 2.83
C SER A 146 -13.02 -8.12 2.21
N PHE A 147 -14.02 -8.57 1.46
CA PHE A 147 -13.94 -9.84 0.75
C PHE A 147 -12.78 -9.88 -0.27
N VAL A 148 -12.62 -8.82 -1.06
CA VAL A 148 -11.51 -8.69 -2.02
C VAL A 148 -10.16 -8.77 -1.30
N LEU A 149 -9.97 -8.03 -0.20
CA LEU A 149 -8.73 -8.05 0.59
C LEU A 149 -8.45 -9.42 1.20
N LEU A 150 -9.49 -10.13 1.66
CA LEU A 150 -9.36 -11.49 2.17
C LEU A 150 -8.94 -12.46 1.06
N PHE A 151 -9.57 -12.41 -0.11
CA PHE A 151 -9.18 -13.24 -1.26
C PHE A 151 -7.74 -12.99 -1.68
N PHE A 152 -7.33 -11.72 -1.77
CA PHE A 152 -5.96 -11.36 -2.08
C PHE A 152 -4.96 -11.89 -1.05
N SER A 153 -5.28 -11.78 0.23
CA SER A 153 -4.44 -12.30 1.32
C SER A 153 -4.29 -13.83 1.25
N LEU A 154 -5.34 -14.54 0.88
CA LEU A 154 -5.30 -15.99 0.68
C LEU A 154 -4.44 -16.38 -0.54
N ASP A 155 -4.54 -15.67 -1.66
CA ASP A 155 -3.70 -15.90 -2.84
C ASP A 155 -2.22 -15.62 -2.54
N PHE A 156 -1.94 -14.57 -1.77
CA PHE A 156 -0.61 -14.27 -1.28
C PHE A 156 -0.05 -15.41 -0.44
N MET A 157 -0.80 -15.88 0.56
CA MET A 157 -0.35 -16.94 1.46
C MET A 157 -0.13 -18.26 0.73
N THR A 158 -1.05 -18.65 -0.16
CA THR A 158 -0.91 -19.88 -0.96
C THR A 158 0.31 -19.83 -1.87
N THR A 159 0.54 -18.72 -2.57
CA THR A 159 1.74 -18.53 -3.38
C THR A 159 3.01 -18.55 -2.52
N PHE A 160 2.98 -17.93 -1.34
CA PHE A 160 4.11 -17.96 -0.40
C PHE A 160 4.46 -19.39 0.02
N PHE A 161 3.46 -20.19 0.41
CA PHE A 161 3.66 -21.59 0.77
C PHE A 161 4.16 -22.44 -0.40
N GLU A 162 3.64 -22.22 -1.61
CA GLU A 162 4.09 -22.91 -2.82
C GLU A 162 5.58 -22.69 -3.09
N VAL A 163 6.04 -21.43 -3.04
CA VAL A 163 7.46 -21.08 -3.23
C VAL A 163 8.33 -21.72 -2.14
N MET A 164 7.89 -21.70 -0.89
CA MET A 164 8.62 -22.28 0.24
C MET A 164 8.76 -23.81 0.13
N VAL A 165 7.70 -24.51 -0.29
CA VAL A 165 7.70 -25.97 -0.47
C VAL A 165 8.56 -26.38 -1.66
N SER A 166 8.43 -25.67 -2.80
CA SER A 166 9.21 -25.95 -4.01
C SER A 166 10.73 -25.82 -3.76
N ASP A 167 11.14 -24.80 -3.00
CA ASP A 167 12.54 -24.60 -2.62
C ASP A 167 13.08 -25.73 -1.73
N SER A 168 12.24 -26.29 -0.85
CA SER A 168 12.61 -27.44 -0.03
C SER A 168 12.86 -28.69 -0.87
N PHE A 169 12.00 -28.93 -1.88
CA PHE A 169 12.13 -30.09 -2.77
C PHE A 169 13.35 -29.98 -3.71
N SER A 170 13.65 -28.79 -4.23
CA SER A 170 14.81 -28.55 -5.09
C SER A 170 16.13 -28.82 -4.35
N SER A 171 16.21 -28.44 -3.06
CA SER A 171 17.37 -28.70 -2.20
C SER A 171 17.63 -30.21 -2.00
N VAL A 172 16.58 -30.99 -1.72
CA VAL A 172 16.68 -32.46 -1.57
C VAL A 172 17.14 -33.12 -2.87
N ARG A 173 16.55 -32.72 -4.01
CA ARG A 173 16.92 -33.27 -5.33
C ARG A 173 18.36 -32.98 -5.71
N SER A 174 18.86 -31.77 -5.41
CA SER A 174 20.25 -31.40 -5.66
C SER A 174 21.25 -32.22 -4.84
N SER A 175 20.86 -32.61 -3.62
CA SER A 175 21.67 -33.45 -2.73
C SER A 175 21.72 -34.90 -3.22
N SER A 176 20.58 -35.44 -3.66
CA SER A 176 20.52 -36.78 -4.26
C SER A 176 21.37 -36.89 -5.53
N SER A 177 21.29 -35.90 -6.43
CA SER A 177 22.05 -35.93 -7.69
C SER A 177 23.57 -35.83 -7.49
N LYS A 178 24.05 -35.20 -6.40
CA LYS A 178 25.48 -35.19 -6.07
C LYS A 178 25.98 -36.57 -5.66
N TYR A 179 25.17 -37.32 -4.93
CA TYR A 179 25.50 -38.67 -4.48
C TYR A 179 25.61 -39.66 -5.65
N ASP A 180 24.70 -39.55 -6.61
CA ASP A 180 24.70 -40.39 -7.82
C ASP A 180 25.88 -40.13 -8.76
N ARG A 181 26.51 -38.94 -8.72
CA ARG A 181 27.70 -38.62 -9.54
C ARG A 181 29.03 -38.99 -8.88
N SER A 182 29.02 -39.26 -7.58
CA SER A 182 30.22 -39.67 -6.82
C SER A 182 30.37 -41.19 -6.70
N SER A 183 29.43 -41.95 -7.24
CA SER A 183 29.41 -43.42 -7.29
C SER A 183 29.81 -43.92 -8.67
#